data_AF-A0A329RLH8-F1
#
_entry.id   AF-A0A329RLH8-F1
#
_cell.length_a   1.000
_cell.length_b   1.000
_cell.length_c   1.000
_cell.angle_alpha   90.00
_cell.angle_beta   90.00
_cell.angle_gamma   90.00
#
_symmetry.space_group_name_H-M   'P 1'
#
loop_
_entity.id
_entity.type
_entity.pdbx_description
1 polymer ?
#
loop_
_entity_poly.entity_id
_entity_poly.type
_entity_poly.pdbx_seq_one_letter_code
_entity_poly.pdbx_strand_id
1 'polypeptide(L)'
;MMRSVTAAIRRPAALGRNHPAVSSSKLFSSDSSPSSSSSSYNAESAARTLKLLERRKVSTLDIGIFKRKKKPITMVTAYDYPSAVHVDLAGFDILLVGDSLGMVELGMDTTLPVTLDDMIHHTQAVKRGATRPLVITDMPFGTCEGTPFEALKNAQRLMKEGAKRFATEGGADCVKIEGGRERAETIKTIVDGGIAVMGHIGLRPQHISVLGGFRAQGRTASQARMIIEDALAVQKAGAFAVVLECVPSAVAKAVTELLKIPTIGIG
;
A
#
# COMPACT_ATOMS: atom_id res chain seq x y z
N MET A 1 18.55 -56.34 33.98
CA MET A 1 17.49 -55.72 34.82
C MET A 1 16.90 -54.56 34.03
N MET A 2 15.72 -54.78 33.44
CA MET A 2 14.87 -53.74 32.81
C MET A 2 14.55 -52.65 33.86
N ARG A 3 14.37 -51.37 33.50
CA ARG A 3 13.18 -50.85 32.80
C ARG A 3 13.46 -49.51 32.10
N SER A 4 12.92 -49.45 30.88
CA SER A 4 12.63 -48.28 30.05
C SER A 4 11.55 -47.39 30.68
N VAL A 5 11.67 -46.08 30.51
CA VAL A 5 10.52 -45.14 30.57
C VAL A 5 10.54 -44.31 29.29
N THR A 6 9.93 -44.86 28.25
CA THR A 6 9.42 -44.12 27.10
C THR A 6 8.11 -43.43 27.51
N ALA A 7 8.13 -42.12 27.74
CA ALA A 7 6.92 -41.34 27.97
C ALA A 7 6.45 -40.70 26.66
N ALA A 8 5.29 -41.18 26.20
CA ALA A 8 4.62 -40.77 24.99
C ALA A 8 4.01 -39.36 25.11
N ILE A 9 4.46 -38.42 24.28
CA ILE A 9 3.74 -37.18 24.01
C ILE A 9 2.68 -37.51 22.96
N ARG A 10 1.46 -37.79 23.43
CA ARG A 10 0.27 -37.92 22.57
C ARG A 10 -0.01 -36.57 21.89
N ARG A 11 -0.15 -36.59 20.56
CA ARG A 11 -0.74 -35.50 19.77
C ARG A 11 -2.16 -35.22 20.29
N PRO A 12 -2.59 -33.97 20.49
CA PRO A 12 -4.01 -33.69 20.67
C PRO A 12 -4.72 -33.92 19.34
N ALA A 13 -5.76 -34.73 19.39
CA ALA A 13 -6.71 -34.94 18.31
C ALA A 13 -7.41 -33.62 17.95
N ALA A 14 -7.78 -33.48 16.68
CA ALA A 14 -8.53 -32.35 16.14
C ALA A 14 -9.75 -32.02 17.01
N LEU A 15 -9.74 -30.83 17.63
CA LEU A 15 -10.91 -30.25 18.27
C LEU A 15 -11.90 -29.83 17.17
N GLY A 16 -12.88 -30.70 16.93
CA GLY A 16 -14.08 -30.35 16.18
C GLY A 16 -14.77 -29.15 16.84
N ARG A 17 -14.98 -28.09 16.08
CA ARG A 17 -15.76 -26.92 16.51
C ARG A 17 -17.23 -27.32 16.61
N ASN A 18 -17.68 -27.77 17.78
CA ASN A 18 -19.09 -27.84 18.12
C ASN A 18 -19.56 -26.44 18.56
N HIS A 19 -20.01 -25.62 17.61
CA HIS A 19 -20.95 -24.55 17.94
C HIS A 19 -22.33 -25.18 18.20
N PRO A 20 -23.09 -24.75 19.23
CA PRO A 20 -24.45 -25.22 19.41
C PRO A 20 -25.28 -24.78 18.20
N ALA A 21 -25.86 -25.74 17.49
CA ALA A 21 -26.80 -25.48 16.41
C ALA A 21 -28.04 -24.79 17.01
N VAL A 22 -28.17 -23.49 16.78
CA VAL A 22 -29.42 -22.78 17.05
C VAL A 22 -30.44 -23.24 16.02
N SER A 23 -31.49 -23.93 16.49
CA SER A 23 -32.60 -24.38 15.66
C SER A 23 -33.26 -23.18 14.96
N SER A 24 -33.26 -23.20 13.63
CA SER A 24 -33.69 -22.10 12.75
C SER A 24 -35.22 -21.92 12.68
N SER A 25 -36.01 -22.60 13.50
CA SER A 25 -37.46 -22.67 13.31
C SER A 25 -38.32 -21.79 14.24
N LYS A 26 -37.75 -20.87 15.03
CA LYS A 26 -38.56 -20.02 15.95
C LYS A 26 -38.07 -18.57 16.18
N LEU A 27 -37.36 -17.96 15.23
CA LEU A 27 -36.88 -16.56 15.36
C LEU A 27 -37.62 -15.52 14.50
N PHE A 28 -38.61 -15.93 13.70
CA PHE A 28 -39.48 -15.01 12.98
C PHE A 28 -40.93 -15.50 13.05
N SER A 29 -41.65 -15.04 14.06
CA SER A 29 -43.12 -15.07 14.05
C SER A 29 -43.57 -14.05 13.01
N SER A 30 -44.10 -14.55 11.90
CA SER A 30 -44.69 -13.76 10.82
C SER A 30 -46.03 -13.17 11.28
N ASP A 31 -46.06 -11.87 11.52
CA ASP A 31 -47.29 -11.08 11.41
C ASP A 31 -46.93 -9.63 11.07
N SER A 32 -46.59 -9.42 9.81
CA SER A 32 -46.73 -8.13 9.15
C SER A 32 -46.76 -8.37 7.64
N SER A 33 -47.91 -8.04 7.05
CA SER A 33 -48.15 -8.03 5.62
C SER A 33 -47.04 -7.27 4.90
N PRO A 34 -46.41 -7.82 3.84
CA PRO A 34 -45.34 -7.11 3.16
C PRO A 34 -45.94 -5.97 2.35
N SER A 35 -45.77 -4.74 2.84
CA SER A 35 -45.79 -3.56 1.99
C SER A 35 -44.61 -3.67 1.02
N SER A 36 -44.92 -3.67 -0.27
CA SER A 36 -43.99 -3.90 -1.36
C SER A 36 -43.09 -2.69 -1.63
N SER A 37 -42.20 -2.36 -0.69
CA SER A 37 -41.16 -1.35 -0.91
C SER A 37 -39.99 -1.48 0.07
N SER A 38 -38.77 -1.58 -0.47
CA SER A 38 -37.45 -1.75 0.17
C SER A 38 -37.10 -3.21 0.52
N SER A 39 -36.00 -3.83 0.09
CA SER A 39 -34.71 -3.32 -0.38
C SER A 39 -34.21 -4.19 -1.53
N SER A 40 -34.15 -3.62 -2.73
CA SER A 40 -33.41 -4.19 -3.84
C SER A 40 -31.93 -4.20 -3.49
N TYR A 41 -31.38 -5.34 -3.07
CA TYR A 41 -29.98 -5.60 -3.37
C TYR A 41 -29.84 -5.44 -4.89
N ASN A 42 -29.24 -4.33 -5.32
CA ASN A 42 -29.17 -3.98 -6.72
C ASN A 42 -28.37 -5.06 -7.45
N ALA A 43 -29.04 -5.91 -8.22
CA ALA A 43 -28.42 -6.99 -8.98
C ALA A 43 -27.29 -6.48 -9.88
N GLU A 44 -27.38 -5.23 -10.34
CA GLU A 44 -26.32 -4.57 -11.10
C GLU A 44 -25.08 -4.25 -10.25
N SER A 45 -25.27 -3.84 -8.99
CA SER A 45 -24.18 -3.63 -8.04
C SER A 45 -23.49 -4.95 -7.72
N ALA A 46 -24.25 -6.01 -7.45
CA ALA A 46 -23.72 -7.35 -7.21
C ALA A 46 -22.93 -7.88 -8.42
N ALA A 47 -23.46 -7.70 -9.65
CA ALA A 47 -22.77 -8.10 -10.87
C ALA A 47 -21.46 -7.32 -11.10
N ARG A 48 -21.43 -6.02 -10.80
CA ARG A 48 -20.20 -5.21 -10.84
C ARG A 48 -19.17 -5.72 -9.83
N THR A 49 -19.58 -6.00 -8.60
CA THR A 49 -18.70 -6.56 -7.57
C THR A 49 -18.14 -7.92 -7.97
N LEU A 50 -18.97 -8.83 -8.49
CA LEU A 50 -18.52 -10.14 -8.98
C LEU A 50 -17.49 -10.01 -10.11
N LYS A 51 -17.74 -9.13 -11.08
CA LYS A 51 -16.77 -8.83 -12.16
C LYS A 51 -15.46 -8.23 -11.63
N LEU A 52 -15.49 -7.51 -10.50
CA LEU A 52 -14.28 -7.00 -9.85
C LEU A 52 -13.51 -8.12 -9.13
N LEU A 53 -14.21 -9.08 -8.53
CA LEU A 53 -13.60 -10.27 -7.91
C LEU A 53 -12.94 -11.21 -8.93
N GLU A 54 -13.39 -11.19 -10.19
CA GLU A 54 -12.76 -11.92 -11.30
C GLU A 54 -11.47 -11.27 -11.84
N ARG A 55 -11.14 -10.04 -11.42
CA ARG A 55 -9.98 -9.32 -11.95
C ARG A 55 -8.68 -9.87 -11.37
N ARG A 56 -7.70 -10.04 -12.26
CA ARG A 56 -6.33 -10.41 -11.90
C ARG A 56 -5.63 -9.33 -11.07
N LYS A 57 -4.65 -9.76 -10.27
CA LYS A 57 -3.70 -8.90 -9.54
C LYS A 57 -3.12 -7.81 -10.45
N VAL A 58 -3.12 -6.57 -9.97
CA VAL A 58 -2.46 -5.42 -10.60
C VAL A 58 -0.97 -5.49 -10.29
N SER A 59 -0.15 -5.42 -11.33
CA SER A 59 1.32 -5.42 -11.24
C SER A 59 1.92 -4.08 -11.64
N THR A 60 3.21 -3.87 -11.36
CA THR A 60 3.96 -2.70 -11.84
C THR A 60 3.93 -2.58 -13.37
N LEU A 61 3.89 -3.71 -14.09
CA LEU A 61 3.74 -3.74 -15.55
C LEU A 61 2.39 -3.16 -15.99
N ASP A 62 1.30 -3.50 -15.28
CA ASP A 62 -0.03 -2.97 -15.57
C ASP A 62 -0.07 -1.44 -15.36
N ILE A 63 0.56 -0.94 -14.31
CA ILE A 63 0.70 0.51 -14.06
C ILE A 63 1.42 1.22 -15.22
N GLY A 64 2.50 0.63 -15.74
CA GLY A 64 3.17 1.13 -16.94
C GLY A 64 2.30 1.07 -18.20
N ILE A 65 1.48 0.02 -18.36
CA ILE A 65 0.50 -0.10 -19.47
C ILE A 65 -0.56 1.01 -19.37
N PHE A 66 -1.05 1.31 -18.17
CA PHE A 66 -2.08 2.32 -17.96
C PHE A 66 -1.61 3.70 -18.43
N LYS A 67 -0.37 4.11 -18.12
CA LYS A 67 0.22 5.34 -18.68
C LYS A 67 0.26 5.33 -20.21
N ARG A 68 0.74 4.25 -20.84
CA ARG A 68 0.81 4.18 -22.32
C ARG A 68 -0.55 4.27 -22.98
N LYS A 69 -1.58 3.72 -22.33
CA LYS A 69 -2.98 3.78 -22.79
C LYS A 69 -3.69 5.06 -22.37
N LYS A 70 -3.02 6.00 -21.70
CA LYS A 70 -3.63 7.19 -21.09
C LYS A 70 -4.85 6.87 -20.21
N LYS A 71 -4.85 5.69 -19.58
CA LYS A 71 -5.85 5.31 -18.57
C LYS A 71 -5.41 5.94 -17.24
N PRO A 72 -6.26 6.76 -16.60
CA PRO A 72 -5.98 7.23 -15.24
C PRO A 72 -5.75 6.07 -14.28
N ILE A 73 -4.76 6.22 -13.39
CA ILE A 73 -4.42 5.25 -12.35
C ILE A 73 -5.06 5.73 -11.04
N THR A 74 -5.80 4.86 -10.36
CA THR A 74 -6.39 5.19 -9.06
C THR A 74 -5.53 4.63 -7.92
N MET A 75 -5.25 5.48 -6.93
CA MET A 75 -4.48 5.14 -5.75
C MET A 75 -5.17 5.74 -4.52
N VAL A 76 -5.24 4.96 -3.46
CA VAL A 76 -5.79 5.42 -2.16
C VAL A 76 -5.03 4.73 -1.03
N THR A 77 -4.97 5.37 0.13
CA THR A 77 -4.39 4.76 1.31
C THR A 77 -5.34 3.75 1.96
N ALA A 78 -4.78 2.73 2.58
CA ALA A 78 -5.48 1.85 3.51
C ALA A 78 -4.48 1.35 4.55
N TYR A 79 -4.96 1.09 5.77
CA TYR A 79 -4.10 0.78 6.90
C TYR A 79 -4.54 -0.47 7.67
N ASP A 80 -5.73 -0.98 7.41
CA ASP A 80 -6.31 -2.11 8.11
C ASP A 80 -7.03 -3.08 7.17
N TYR A 81 -7.52 -4.18 7.74
CA TYR A 81 -8.24 -5.21 6.98
C TYR A 81 -9.57 -4.68 6.40
N PRO A 82 -10.47 -4.05 7.18
CA PRO A 82 -11.74 -3.56 6.64
C PRO A 82 -11.57 -2.55 5.50
N SER A 83 -10.70 -1.54 5.66
CA SER A 83 -10.45 -0.55 4.60
C SER A 83 -9.90 -1.21 3.34
N ALA A 84 -8.95 -2.14 3.47
CA ALA A 84 -8.40 -2.89 2.35
C ALA A 84 -9.47 -3.69 1.58
N VAL A 85 -10.39 -4.37 2.29
CA VAL A 85 -11.51 -5.10 1.67
C VAL A 85 -12.38 -4.14 0.85
N HIS A 86 -12.81 -3.02 1.43
CA HIS A 86 -13.69 -2.09 0.74
C HIS A 86 -13.02 -1.43 -0.46
N VAL A 87 -11.75 -1.06 -0.34
CA VAL A 87 -10.98 -0.46 -1.45
C VAL A 87 -10.76 -1.45 -2.58
N ASP A 88 -10.48 -2.72 -2.26
CA ASP A 88 -10.36 -3.77 -3.28
C ASP A 88 -11.69 -3.95 -4.03
N LEU A 89 -12.80 -4.09 -3.30
CA LEU A 89 -14.14 -4.18 -3.87
C LEU A 89 -14.55 -2.94 -4.68
N ALA A 90 -14.01 -1.77 -4.36
CA ALA A 90 -14.22 -0.54 -5.14
C ALA A 90 -13.38 -0.49 -6.44
N GLY A 91 -12.41 -1.40 -6.60
CA GLY A 91 -11.65 -1.54 -7.84
C GLY A 91 -10.50 -0.55 -8.01
N PHE A 92 -9.92 -0.02 -6.92
CA PHE A 92 -8.73 0.84 -6.98
C PHE A 92 -7.52 0.08 -7.55
N ASP A 93 -6.69 0.73 -8.37
CA ASP A 93 -5.52 0.07 -8.99
C ASP A 93 -4.37 -0.14 -7.99
N ILE A 94 -4.16 0.82 -7.08
CA ILE A 94 -3.08 0.83 -6.09
C ILE A 94 -3.64 1.08 -4.68
N LEU A 95 -3.13 0.33 -3.70
CA LEU A 95 -3.29 0.57 -2.28
C LEU A 95 -1.97 1.02 -1.67
N LEU A 96 -1.98 2.15 -0.96
CA LEU A 96 -0.82 2.65 -0.23
C LEU A 96 -0.99 2.42 1.27
N VAL A 97 -0.09 1.63 1.85
CA VAL A 97 0.15 1.64 3.30
C VAL A 97 1.16 2.75 3.55
N GLY A 98 0.65 3.96 3.75
CA GLY A 98 1.45 5.17 3.89
C GLY A 98 1.81 5.47 5.34
N ASP A 99 2.95 6.11 5.56
CA ASP A 99 3.36 6.58 6.90
C ASP A 99 2.41 7.67 7.46
N SER A 100 1.53 8.21 6.61
CA SER A 100 0.35 8.99 7.00
C SER A 100 -0.51 8.30 8.07
N LEU A 101 -0.42 6.97 8.22
CA LEU A 101 -1.01 6.23 9.35
C LEU A 101 -0.60 6.79 10.72
N GLY A 102 0.61 7.35 10.84
CA GLY A 102 1.06 7.95 12.09
C GLY A 102 0.10 9.03 12.56
N MET A 103 -0.37 9.86 11.64
CA MET A 103 -1.29 10.96 11.95
C MET A 103 -2.74 10.49 11.99
N VAL A 104 -3.19 9.73 10.98
CA VAL A 104 -4.63 9.46 10.80
C VAL A 104 -5.14 8.23 11.55
N GLU A 105 -4.27 7.27 11.88
CA GLU A 105 -4.62 6.07 12.64
C GLU A 105 -4.06 6.11 14.07
N LEU A 106 -2.82 6.58 14.24
CA LEU A 106 -2.12 6.55 15.52
C LEU A 106 -2.18 7.88 16.29
N GLY A 107 -2.74 8.93 15.71
CA GLY A 107 -2.95 10.23 16.36
C GLY A 107 -1.65 11.00 16.68
N MET A 108 -0.56 10.70 15.97
CA MET A 108 0.71 11.42 16.08
C MET A 108 0.64 12.77 15.37
N ASP A 109 1.45 13.74 15.82
CA ASP A 109 1.49 15.07 15.21
C ASP A 109 2.14 15.11 13.82
N THR A 110 3.03 14.15 13.54
CA THR A 110 3.77 14.04 12.27
C THR A 110 3.99 12.56 11.93
N THR A 111 4.47 12.26 10.70
CA THR A 111 4.82 10.89 10.29
C THR A 111 6.21 10.45 10.76
N LEU A 112 7.03 11.36 11.32
CA LEU A 112 8.40 11.07 11.76
C LEU A 112 8.51 9.94 12.81
N PRO A 113 7.60 9.78 13.78
CA PRO A 113 7.71 8.71 14.77
C PRO A 113 7.30 7.33 14.27
N VAL A 114 6.73 7.22 13.05
CA VAL A 114 6.31 5.93 12.49
C VAL A 114 7.51 5.04 12.28
N THR A 115 7.45 3.81 12.80
CA THR A 115 8.56 2.86 12.74
C THR A 115 8.38 1.88 11.58
N LEU A 116 9.47 1.18 11.22
CA LEU A 116 9.40 0.08 10.26
C LEU A 116 8.46 -1.04 10.73
N ASP A 117 8.36 -1.26 12.04
CA ASP A 117 7.50 -2.30 12.62
C ASP A 117 6.01 -1.92 12.49
N ASP A 118 5.67 -0.63 12.63
CA ASP A 118 4.32 -0.13 12.37
C ASP A 118 3.95 -0.36 10.90
N MET A 119 4.85 -0.01 9.97
CA MET A 119 4.64 -0.24 8.54
C MET A 119 4.45 -1.73 8.21
N ILE A 120 5.24 -2.62 8.82
CA ILE A 120 5.10 -4.08 8.67
C ILE A 120 3.74 -4.55 9.19
N HIS A 121 3.32 -4.08 10.38
CA HIS A 121 2.05 -4.45 11.00
C HIS A 121 0.86 -4.07 10.11
N HIS A 122 0.78 -2.80 9.69
CA HIS A 122 -0.32 -2.32 8.87
C HIS A 122 -0.31 -2.95 7.47
N THR A 123 0.87 -3.22 6.90
CA THR A 123 1.00 -3.97 5.65
C THR A 123 0.41 -5.37 5.76
N GLN A 124 0.67 -6.09 6.85
CA GLN A 124 0.07 -7.40 7.10
C GLN A 124 -1.46 -7.32 7.18
N ALA A 125 -2.01 -6.27 7.82
CA ALA A 125 -3.45 -6.09 7.92
C ALA A 125 -4.10 -5.86 6.55
N VAL A 126 -3.51 -4.98 5.73
CA VAL A 126 -4.00 -4.65 4.38
C VAL A 126 -3.89 -5.85 3.44
N LYS A 127 -2.76 -6.59 3.46
CA LYS A 127 -2.56 -7.78 2.62
C LYS A 127 -3.54 -8.92 2.91
N ARG A 128 -4.13 -8.96 4.11
CA ARG A 128 -5.22 -9.91 4.41
C ARG A 128 -6.55 -9.50 3.75
N GLY A 129 -6.78 -8.20 3.53
CA GLY A 129 -8.05 -7.67 3.03
C GLY A 129 -8.08 -7.41 1.52
N ALA A 130 -6.93 -7.17 0.89
CA ALA A 130 -6.83 -6.85 -0.53
C ALA A 130 -5.95 -7.84 -1.29
N THR A 131 -6.52 -8.43 -2.34
CA THR A 131 -5.85 -9.44 -3.18
C THR A 131 -5.50 -8.89 -4.56
N ARG A 132 -6.32 -8.00 -5.12
CA ARG A 132 -6.19 -7.50 -6.49
C ARG A 132 -5.33 -6.23 -6.65
N PRO A 133 -5.48 -5.13 -5.89
CA PRO A 133 -4.70 -3.91 -6.13
C PRO A 133 -3.21 -4.15 -5.87
N LEU A 134 -2.36 -3.35 -6.51
CA LEU A 134 -0.93 -3.32 -6.19
C LEU A 134 -0.76 -2.67 -4.81
N VAL A 135 -0.23 -3.41 -3.83
CA VAL A 135 -0.03 -2.91 -2.47
C VAL A 135 1.39 -2.38 -2.35
N ILE A 136 1.50 -1.08 -2.10
CA ILE A 136 2.76 -0.37 -1.89
C ILE A 136 2.82 0.07 -0.44
N THR A 137 3.97 -0.08 0.21
CA THR A 137 4.18 0.39 1.58
C THR A 137 5.28 1.43 1.62
N ASP A 138 5.09 2.48 2.40
CA ASP A 138 6.14 3.46 2.64
C ASP A 138 7.34 2.87 3.39
N MET A 139 8.52 3.29 2.97
CA MET A 139 9.70 3.25 3.82
C MET A 139 9.62 4.46 4.77
N PRO A 140 9.45 4.26 6.08
CA PRO A 140 9.26 5.37 7.00
C PRO A 140 10.57 6.12 7.26
N PHE A 141 10.47 7.31 7.82
CA PHE A 141 11.63 8.13 8.17
C PHE A 141 12.68 7.34 8.98
N GLY A 142 13.95 7.55 8.65
CA GLY A 142 15.09 6.87 9.28
C GLY A 142 15.44 5.53 8.63
N THR A 143 14.70 5.07 7.63
CA THR A 143 14.95 3.77 6.98
C THR A 143 15.64 3.86 5.63
N CYS A 144 15.64 5.04 4.99
CA CYS A 144 16.24 5.25 3.67
C CYS A 144 17.32 6.33 3.64
N GLU A 145 17.45 7.12 4.71
CA GLU A 145 18.28 8.32 4.80
C GLU A 145 19.77 8.01 4.93
N GLY A 146 20.08 6.88 5.57
CA GLY A 146 21.43 6.37 5.79
C GLY A 146 22.05 5.73 4.55
N THR A 147 22.80 4.64 4.75
CA THR A 147 23.50 4.01 3.62
C THR A 147 22.52 3.29 2.68
N PRO A 148 22.77 3.27 1.34
CA PRO A 148 21.93 2.55 0.39
C PRO A 148 21.74 1.06 0.73
N PHE A 149 22.75 0.43 1.31
CA PHE A 149 22.70 -0.98 1.70
C PHE A 149 21.83 -1.23 2.95
N GLU A 150 21.86 -0.34 3.94
CA GLU A 150 20.92 -0.41 5.08
C GLU A 150 19.48 -0.21 4.63
N ALA A 151 19.25 0.74 3.71
CA ALA A 151 17.93 0.94 3.12
C ALA A 151 17.42 -0.31 2.38
N LEU A 152 18.30 -1.00 1.65
CA LEU A 152 17.98 -2.31 1.05
C LEU A 152 17.62 -3.36 2.12
N LYS A 153 18.36 -3.44 3.23
CA LYS A 153 18.02 -4.37 4.32
C LYS A 153 16.64 -4.04 4.93
N ASN A 154 16.34 -2.78 5.16
CA ASN A 154 15.05 -2.33 5.68
C ASN A 154 13.91 -2.68 4.70
N ALA A 155 14.11 -2.43 3.40
CA ALA A 155 13.13 -2.80 2.38
C ALA A 155 12.93 -4.33 2.32
N GLN A 156 14.00 -5.12 2.34
CA GLN A 156 13.91 -6.58 2.40
C GLN A 156 13.17 -7.07 3.64
N ARG A 157 13.37 -6.41 4.79
CA ARG A 157 12.67 -6.71 6.03
C ARG A 157 11.17 -6.47 5.89
N LEU A 158 10.77 -5.32 5.34
CA LEU A 158 9.38 -4.97 5.04
C LEU A 158 8.72 -6.02 4.13
N MET A 159 9.40 -6.39 3.04
CA MET A 159 8.89 -7.38 2.07
C MET A 159 8.74 -8.79 2.68
N LYS A 160 9.71 -9.23 3.50
CA LYS A 160 9.75 -10.59 4.07
C LYS A 160 8.89 -10.73 5.31
N GLU A 161 8.99 -9.82 6.27
CA GLU A 161 8.24 -9.90 7.53
C GLU A 161 6.76 -9.59 7.34
N GLY A 162 6.42 -8.75 6.35
CA GLY A 162 5.03 -8.57 5.91
C GLY A 162 4.36 -9.88 5.45
N ALA A 163 5.12 -10.85 4.94
CA ALA A 163 4.58 -12.12 4.45
C ALA A 163 4.35 -13.17 5.55
N LYS A 164 4.98 -13.01 6.73
CA LYS A 164 5.43 -14.16 7.53
C LYS A 164 4.39 -14.78 8.46
N ARG A 165 3.13 -14.31 8.50
CA ARG A 165 2.24 -14.65 9.64
C ARG A 165 0.88 -15.29 9.31
N PHE A 166 0.45 -15.29 8.06
CA PHE A 166 -0.79 -15.95 7.64
C PHE A 166 -0.59 -16.52 6.24
N ALA A 167 -1.32 -17.58 5.88
CA ALA A 167 -1.18 -18.33 4.63
C ALA A 167 -1.51 -17.54 3.33
N THR A 168 -1.38 -16.22 3.36
CA THR A 168 -1.46 -15.30 2.22
C THR A 168 -0.05 -14.95 1.76
N GLU A 169 0.20 -15.16 0.48
CA GLU A 169 1.47 -14.89 -0.20
C GLU A 169 1.84 -13.39 -0.13
N GLY A 170 2.82 -13.04 0.72
CA GLY A 170 3.65 -11.84 0.56
C GLY A 170 3.39 -10.66 1.50
N GLY A 171 4.46 -9.92 1.79
CA GLY A 171 4.40 -8.57 2.37
C GLY A 171 3.91 -7.56 1.33
N ALA A 172 4.43 -6.33 1.38
CA ALA A 172 4.16 -5.36 0.31
C ALA A 172 4.56 -5.92 -1.06
N ASP A 173 3.94 -5.45 -2.13
CA ASP A 173 4.34 -5.80 -3.50
C ASP A 173 5.49 -4.88 -3.98
N CYS A 174 5.52 -3.64 -3.48
CA CYS A 174 6.53 -2.62 -3.75
C CYS A 174 6.75 -1.72 -2.53
N VAL A 175 7.81 -0.91 -2.56
CA VAL A 175 8.04 0.14 -1.56
C VAL A 175 7.90 1.54 -2.16
N LYS A 176 7.47 2.53 -1.36
CA LYS A 176 7.52 3.95 -1.69
C LYS A 176 8.62 4.65 -0.89
N ILE A 177 9.38 5.54 -1.54
CA ILE A 177 10.50 6.26 -0.94
C ILE A 177 10.41 7.74 -1.27
N GLU A 178 10.47 8.59 -0.24
CA GLU A 178 10.62 10.04 -0.39
C GLU A 178 12.07 10.41 -0.72
N GLY A 179 12.28 11.13 -1.83
CA GLY A 179 13.64 11.37 -2.29
C GLY A 179 13.73 11.81 -3.74
N GLY A 180 14.49 12.88 -3.99
CA GLY A 180 14.90 13.29 -5.31
C GLY A 180 16.26 12.71 -5.70
N ARG A 181 17.11 13.54 -6.31
CA ARG A 181 18.48 13.17 -6.70
C ARG A 181 19.31 12.60 -5.57
N GLU A 182 19.17 13.16 -4.37
CA GLU A 182 19.91 12.74 -3.17
C GLU A 182 19.58 11.31 -2.73
N ARG A 183 18.45 10.74 -3.18
CA ARG A 183 18.06 9.36 -2.88
C ARG A 183 18.21 8.41 -4.07
N ALA A 184 18.73 8.89 -5.21
CA ALA A 184 18.85 8.10 -6.43
C ALA A 184 19.71 6.84 -6.26
N GLU A 185 20.81 6.92 -5.50
CA GLU A 185 21.67 5.75 -5.23
C GLU A 185 20.96 4.70 -4.36
N THR A 186 20.23 5.14 -3.34
CA THR A 186 19.38 4.28 -2.51
C THR A 186 18.30 3.58 -3.33
N ILE A 187 17.56 4.34 -4.15
CA ILE A 187 16.53 3.79 -5.04
C ILE A 187 17.14 2.75 -5.97
N LYS A 188 18.27 3.07 -6.60
CA LYS A 188 18.97 2.14 -7.49
C LYS A 188 19.39 0.86 -6.78
N THR A 189 19.96 0.97 -5.59
CA THR A 189 20.41 -0.19 -4.80
C THR A 189 19.24 -1.11 -4.44
N ILE A 190 18.08 -0.54 -4.11
CA ILE A 190 16.86 -1.31 -3.80
C ILE A 190 16.29 -1.99 -5.05
N VAL A 191 16.25 -1.28 -6.17
CA VAL A 191 15.79 -1.82 -7.46
C VAL A 191 16.71 -2.93 -7.96
N ASP A 192 18.03 -2.73 -7.94
CA ASP A 192 19.02 -3.74 -8.31
C ASP A 192 18.96 -4.96 -7.37
N GLY A 193 18.57 -4.74 -6.11
CA GLY A 193 18.30 -5.78 -5.11
C GLY A 193 16.98 -6.54 -5.32
N GLY A 194 16.22 -6.24 -6.38
CA GLY A 194 15.02 -6.95 -6.79
C GLY A 194 13.71 -6.44 -6.19
N ILE A 195 13.69 -5.24 -5.58
CA ILE A 195 12.49 -4.64 -5.00
C ILE A 195 12.04 -3.45 -5.84
N ALA A 196 10.80 -3.48 -6.34
CA ALA A 196 10.25 -2.38 -7.10
C ALA A 196 9.99 -1.15 -6.21
N VAL A 197 10.40 0.02 -6.70
CA VAL A 197 10.29 1.30 -5.98
C VAL A 197 9.38 2.28 -6.71
N MET A 198 8.43 2.84 -5.96
CA MET A 198 7.75 4.08 -6.33
C MET A 198 8.47 5.26 -5.66
N GLY A 199 8.92 6.23 -6.44
CA GLY A 199 9.51 7.44 -5.86
C GLY A 199 8.43 8.42 -5.37
N HIS A 200 8.83 9.39 -4.55
CA HIS A 200 7.97 10.49 -4.10
C HIS A 200 8.80 11.77 -4.04
N ILE A 201 8.38 12.76 -4.83
CA ILE A 201 9.01 14.09 -4.91
C ILE A 201 7.97 15.20 -4.75
N GLY A 202 8.44 16.45 -4.67
CA GLY A 202 7.60 17.59 -4.32
C GLY A 202 7.62 17.81 -2.81
N LEU A 203 6.46 18.01 -2.21
CA LEU A 203 6.31 18.04 -0.75
C LEU A 203 6.57 16.64 -0.20
N ARG A 204 7.41 16.56 0.83
CA ARG A 204 7.89 15.32 1.43
C ARG A 204 7.70 15.39 2.95
N PRO A 205 6.60 14.85 3.48
CA PRO A 205 6.29 14.88 4.92
C PRO A 205 7.44 14.42 5.83
N GLN A 206 8.28 13.46 5.40
CA GLN A 206 9.43 13.01 6.19
C GLN A 206 10.54 14.08 6.33
N HIS A 207 10.48 15.14 5.51
CA HIS A 207 11.38 16.29 5.56
C HIS A 207 10.72 17.53 6.19
N ILE A 208 9.59 17.39 6.90
CA ILE A 208 8.81 18.52 7.41
C ILE A 208 9.62 19.47 8.30
N SER A 209 10.56 18.94 9.09
CA SER A 209 11.45 19.73 9.96
C SER A 209 12.40 20.63 9.18
N VAL A 210 12.84 20.19 7.99
CA VAL A 210 13.68 20.97 7.08
C VAL A 210 12.85 21.96 6.26
N LEU A 211 11.63 21.56 5.85
CA LEU A 211 10.74 22.38 5.04
C LEU A 211 10.01 23.48 5.83
N GLY A 212 9.92 23.34 7.16
CA GLY A 212 9.24 24.30 8.04
C GLY A 212 7.71 24.30 7.88
N GLY A 213 7.13 23.16 7.49
CA GLY A 213 5.68 22.96 7.35
C GLY A 213 5.23 22.49 5.96
N PHE A 214 3.94 22.16 5.84
CA PHE A 214 3.32 21.65 4.61
C PHE A 214 3.07 22.79 3.63
N ARG A 215 4.02 23.02 2.72
CA ARG A 215 3.95 24.11 1.73
C ARG A 215 4.14 23.56 0.32
N ALA A 216 3.40 24.12 -0.64
CA ALA A 216 3.55 23.78 -2.04
C ALA A 216 4.99 24.02 -2.53
N GLN A 217 5.53 23.06 -3.28
CA GLN A 217 6.90 23.05 -3.81
C GLN A 217 6.91 23.43 -5.28
N GLY A 218 8.00 24.01 -5.80
CA GLY A 218 8.10 24.32 -7.24
C GLY A 218 7.43 25.62 -7.66
N ARG A 219 7.29 26.59 -6.75
CA ARG A 219 6.59 27.86 -7.02
C ARG A 219 7.45 28.87 -7.78
N THR A 220 8.77 28.70 -7.77
CA THR A 220 9.72 29.49 -8.56
C THR A 220 10.28 28.65 -9.70
N ALA A 221 10.78 29.30 -10.75
CA ALA A 221 11.41 28.61 -11.89
C ALA A 221 12.59 27.72 -11.45
N SER A 222 13.38 28.15 -10.44
CA SER A 222 14.48 27.35 -9.89
C SER A 222 13.97 26.11 -9.17
N GLN A 223 12.95 26.23 -8.32
CA GLN A 223 12.36 25.09 -7.62
C GLN A 223 11.67 24.12 -8.58
N ALA A 224 10.96 24.64 -9.59
CA ALA A 224 10.32 23.83 -10.62
C ALA A 224 11.36 22.99 -11.40
N ARG A 225 12.50 23.60 -11.74
CA ARG A 225 13.62 22.90 -12.36
C ARG A 225 14.17 21.79 -11.47
N MET A 226 14.32 22.05 -10.17
CA MET A 226 14.78 21.02 -9.22
C MET A 226 13.84 19.81 -9.18
N ILE A 227 12.51 20.02 -9.17
CA ILE A 227 11.53 18.94 -9.21
C ILE A 227 11.66 18.10 -10.48
N ILE A 228 11.87 18.73 -11.64
CA ILE A 228 12.09 18.02 -12.90
C ILE A 228 13.38 17.19 -12.85
N GLU A 229 14.47 17.76 -12.32
CA GLU A 229 15.75 17.06 -12.19
C GLU A 229 15.65 15.88 -11.21
N ASP A 230 14.90 16.02 -10.12
CA ASP A 230 14.62 14.97 -9.15
C ASP A 230 13.77 13.85 -9.76
N ALA A 231 12.70 14.19 -10.48
CA ALA A 231 11.89 13.24 -11.24
C ALA A 231 12.72 12.39 -12.22
N LEU A 232 13.59 13.04 -13.00
CA LEU A 232 14.45 12.37 -13.96
C LEU A 232 15.47 11.46 -13.27
N ALA A 233 16.01 11.88 -12.12
CA ALA A 233 16.95 11.08 -11.34
C ALA A 233 16.30 9.84 -10.73
N VAL A 234 15.11 9.99 -10.16
CA VAL A 234 14.29 8.88 -9.62
C VAL A 234 13.97 7.87 -10.73
N GLN A 235 13.57 8.33 -11.91
CA GLN A 235 13.37 7.44 -13.06
C GLN A 235 14.67 6.75 -13.49
N LYS A 236 15.78 7.49 -13.59
CA LYS A 236 17.07 6.94 -13.98
C LYS A 236 17.58 5.89 -12.98
N ALA A 237 17.25 6.04 -11.71
CA ALA A 237 17.56 5.07 -10.66
C ALA A 237 16.73 3.78 -10.76
N GLY A 238 15.68 3.74 -11.58
CA GLY A 238 14.90 2.53 -11.84
C GLY A 238 13.54 2.48 -11.14
N ALA A 239 13.08 3.58 -10.53
CA ALA A 239 11.72 3.64 -10.00
C ALA A 239 10.69 3.37 -11.12
N PHE A 240 9.65 2.59 -10.82
CA PHE A 240 8.65 2.20 -11.82
C PHE A 240 7.53 3.23 -11.97
N ALA A 241 7.35 4.12 -10.99
CA ALA A 241 6.39 5.22 -10.94
C ALA A 241 6.89 6.29 -9.94
N VAL A 242 6.29 7.48 -9.96
CA VAL A 242 6.62 8.56 -9.02
C VAL A 242 5.39 9.33 -8.55
N VAL A 243 5.29 9.59 -7.25
CA VAL A 243 4.32 10.51 -6.66
C VAL A 243 4.82 11.95 -6.77
N LEU A 244 3.94 12.86 -7.19
CA LEU A 244 4.14 14.32 -7.19
C LEU A 244 3.17 14.94 -6.18
N GLU A 245 3.70 15.43 -5.05
CA GLU A 245 2.87 16.00 -3.99
C GLU A 245 3.00 17.53 -3.90
N CYS A 246 1.85 18.21 -3.88
CA CYS A 246 1.72 19.66 -3.74
C CYS A 246 2.65 20.44 -4.68
N VAL A 247 2.61 20.09 -5.97
CA VAL A 247 3.40 20.71 -7.04
C VAL A 247 2.45 21.48 -7.98
N PRO A 248 2.76 22.72 -8.41
CA PRO A 248 1.95 23.46 -9.37
C PRO A 248 1.61 22.64 -10.61
N SER A 249 0.35 22.71 -11.04
CA SER A 249 -0.18 21.92 -12.17
C SER A 249 0.69 22.02 -13.44
N ALA A 250 1.22 23.20 -13.77
CA ALA A 250 2.12 23.38 -14.91
C ALA A 250 3.42 22.56 -14.80
N VAL A 251 3.99 22.48 -13.59
CA VAL A 251 5.21 21.71 -13.31
C VAL A 251 4.90 20.21 -13.31
N ALA A 252 3.80 19.80 -12.66
CA ALA A 252 3.37 18.40 -12.66
C ALA A 252 3.07 17.87 -14.08
N LYS A 253 2.46 18.70 -14.93
CA LYS A 253 2.24 18.40 -16.35
C LYS A 253 3.57 18.21 -17.08
N ALA A 254 4.51 19.15 -16.94
CA ALA A 254 5.83 19.06 -17.57
C ALA A 254 6.58 17.78 -17.14
N VAL A 255 6.58 17.46 -15.84
CA VAL A 255 7.17 16.20 -15.33
C VAL A 255 6.49 14.97 -15.94
N THR A 256 5.15 14.95 -15.98
CA THR A 256 4.37 13.83 -16.52
C THR A 256 4.66 13.57 -18.00
N GLU A 257 4.86 14.64 -18.79
CA GLU A 257 5.20 14.58 -20.21
C GLU A 257 6.65 14.14 -20.45
N LEU A 258 7.59 14.55 -19.60
CA LEU A 258 9.01 14.20 -19.70
C LEU A 258 9.30 12.75 -19.28
N LEU A 259 8.61 12.25 -18.25
CA LEU A 259 8.84 10.90 -17.74
C LEU A 259 8.25 9.82 -18.65
N LYS A 260 8.94 8.69 -18.75
CA LYS A 260 8.43 7.43 -19.32
C LYS A 260 7.60 6.66 -18.30
N ILE A 261 7.94 6.76 -17.02
CA ILE A 261 7.23 6.08 -15.91
C ILE A 261 5.96 6.85 -15.50
N PRO A 262 4.94 6.18 -14.94
CA PRO A 262 3.71 6.83 -14.47
C PRO A 262 3.95 7.84 -13.35
N THR A 263 3.16 8.91 -13.35
CA THR A 263 3.08 9.90 -12.29
C THR A 263 1.76 9.74 -11.55
N ILE A 264 1.78 9.87 -10.22
CA ILE A 264 0.59 9.91 -9.37
C ILE A 264 0.58 11.27 -8.66
N GLY A 265 -0.49 12.04 -8.79
CA GLY A 265 -0.59 13.37 -8.21
C GLY A 265 -1.42 13.39 -6.92
N ILE A 266 -1.00 14.21 -5.96
CA ILE A 266 -1.80 14.60 -4.80
C ILE A 266 -1.55 16.09 -4.49
N GLY A 267 -2.63 16.90 -4.56
CA GLY A 267 -2.55 18.37 -4.51
C GLY A 267 -2.03 19.01 -5.79
#